data_AF-A0A528BDF8-F1
#
_entry.id   AF-A0A528BDF8-F1
#
_cell.length_a   1.000
_cell.length_b   1.000
_cell.length_c   1.000
_cell.angle_alpha   90.00
_cell.angle_beta   90.00
_cell.angle_gamma   90.00
#
_symmetry.space_group_name_H-M   'P 1'
#
loop_
_entity.id
_entity.type
_entity.pdbx_description
1 polymer ?
#
loop_
_entity_poly.entity_id
_entity_poly.type
_entity_poly.pdbx_seq_one_letter_code
_entity_poly.pdbx_strand_id
1 'polypeptide(L)'
;MPEGPPMNFRWRRALYRVARAEGPERIAPEWWRETAGPEDTPTRDYFRIEDSDGRRYWLYRQGLYGASQVPPRWFMHGVFA
;
A
#
# COMPACT_ATOMS: atom_id res chain seq x y z
N MET A 1 -4.39 -15.57 4.81
CA MET A 1 -5.14 -14.30 4.79
C MET A 1 -4.87 -13.62 3.47
N PRO A 2 -5.85 -13.01 2.78
CA PRO A 2 -5.57 -12.44 1.47
C PRO A 2 -4.54 -11.31 1.63
N GLU A 3 -3.32 -11.56 1.14
CA GLU A 3 -2.22 -10.58 1.13
C GLU A 3 -2.44 -9.46 0.10
N GLY A 4 -3.55 -9.53 -0.62
CA GLY A 4 -3.96 -8.57 -1.63
C GLY A 4 -4.63 -7.31 -1.05
N PRO A 5 -4.80 -6.28 -1.88
CA PRO A 5 -5.42 -5.03 -1.47
C PRO A 5 -6.92 -5.20 -1.17
N PRO A 6 -7.51 -4.25 -0.43
CA PRO A 6 -8.91 -4.34 -0.05
C PRO A 6 -9.83 -4.22 -1.27
N MET A 7 -10.99 -4.90 -1.24
CA MET A 7 -11.99 -4.84 -2.32
C MET A 7 -12.63 -3.44 -2.48
N ASN A 8 -12.56 -2.62 -1.43
CA ASN A 8 -13.04 -1.25 -1.42
C ASN A 8 -12.14 -0.38 -0.55
N PHE A 9 -11.99 0.89 -0.92
CA PHE A 9 -11.24 1.85 -0.12
C PHE A 9 -11.96 3.19 -0.09
N ARG A 10 -11.77 3.95 0.98
CA ARG A 10 -12.34 5.28 1.14
C ARG A 10 -11.27 6.34 0.94
N TRP A 11 -11.47 7.27 0.01
CA TRP A 11 -10.56 8.38 -0.23
C TRP A 11 -11.33 9.65 -0.56
N ARG A 12 -10.88 10.80 -0.02
CA ARG A 12 -11.57 12.11 -0.14
C ARG A 12 -13.09 12.03 0.10
N ARG A 13 -13.49 11.28 1.14
CA ARG A 13 -14.88 11.00 1.54
C ARG A 13 -15.69 10.13 0.57
N ALA A 14 -15.18 9.79 -0.61
CA ALA A 14 -15.79 8.85 -1.55
C ALA A 14 -15.35 7.40 -1.29
N LEU A 15 -16.23 6.44 -1.59
CA LEU A 15 -15.93 5.01 -1.56
C LEU A 15 -15.65 4.55 -2.99
N TYR A 16 -14.52 3.88 -3.19
CA TYR A 16 -14.08 3.35 -4.47
C TYR A 16 -14.08 1.82 -4.41
N ARG A 17 -14.54 1.19 -5.49
CA ARG A 17 -14.59 -0.26 -5.65
C ARG A 17 -13.43 -0.70 -6.53
N VAL A 18 -12.54 -1.50 -5.95
CA VAL A 18 -11.40 -2.06 -6.66
C VAL A 18 -11.91 -3.05 -7.71
N ALA A 19 -11.67 -2.72 -8.97
CA ALA A 19 -11.93 -3.60 -10.12
C ALA A 19 -10.70 -4.47 -10.42
N ARG A 20 -9.50 -3.87 -10.36
CA ARG A 20 -8.24 -4.58 -10.56
C ARG A 20 -7.19 -4.07 -9.58
N ALA A 21 -6.30 -4.98 -9.19
CA ALA A 21 -5.17 -4.66 -8.35
C ALA A 21 -3.91 -5.37 -8.84
N GLU A 22 -2.79 -4.64 -8.88
CA GLU A 22 -1.48 -5.15 -9.25
C GLU A 22 -0.48 -4.85 -8.13
N GLY A 23 0.31 -5.84 -7.72
CA GLY A 23 1.25 -5.76 -6.59
C GLY A 23 1.27 -7.05 -5.74
N PRO A 24 2.01 -7.09 -4.62
CA PRO A 24 2.79 -5.98 -4.05
C PRO A 24 4.14 -5.80 -4.73
N GLU A 25 4.41 -4.59 -5.22
CA GLU A 25 5.78 -4.17 -5.51
C GLU A 25 6.43 -3.76 -4.20
N ARG A 26 7.33 -4.61 -3.69
CA ARG A 26 8.00 -4.39 -2.41
C ARG A 26 9.23 -3.53 -2.62
N ILE A 27 9.14 -2.27 -2.19
CA ILE A 27 10.28 -1.37 -2.14
C ILE A 27 10.82 -1.44 -0.72
N ALA A 28 11.91 -2.20 -0.56
CA ALA A 28 12.67 -2.20 0.68
C ALA A 28 13.29 -0.82 0.92
N PRO A 29 13.52 -0.43 2.19
CA PRO A 29 14.37 0.70 2.50
C PRO A 29 15.65 0.66 1.70
N GLU A 30 16.13 1.85 1.40
CA GLU A 30 17.51 2.15 1.02
C GLU A 30 18.52 1.25 1.76
N TRP A 31 19.02 0.19 1.10
CA TRP A 31 19.92 -0.81 1.67
C TRP A 31 21.28 -0.25 2.14
N TRP A 32 21.67 0.92 1.60
CA TRP A 32 22.80 1.75 2.03
C TRP A 32 22.61 2.54 3.33
N ARG A 33 21.41 2.56 3.94
CA ARG A 33 21.18 3.15 5.28
C ARG A 33 21.12 2.06 6.35
N GLU A 34 22.24 1.36 6.55
CA GLU A 34 22.38 0.28 7.56
C GLU A 34 22.17 0.74 9.02
N THR A 35 22.12 2.05 9.28
CA THR A 35 21.97 2.62 10.63
C THR A 35 20.50 2.80 11.06
N ALA A 36 19.56 2.68 10.14
CA ALA A 36 18.14 2.75 10.39
C ALA A 36 17.63 1.33 10.64
N GLY A 37 17.39 0.95 11.90
CA GLY A 37 16.77 -0.35 12.22
C GLY A 37 15.43 -0.55 11.48
N PRO A 38 14.87 -1.77 11.45
CA PRO A 38 13.58 -2.05 10.80
C PRO A 38 12.42 -1.18 11.31
N GLU A 39 12.61 -0.51 12.45
CA GLU A 39 11.70 0.46 13.06
C GLU A 39 11.82 1.87 12.42
N ASP A 40 12.98 2.24 11.90
CA ASP A 40 13.26 3.57 11.33
C ASP A 40 12.88 3.67 9.85
N THR A 41 12.95 2.57 9.10
CA THR A 41 12.41 2.51 7.73
C THR A 41 11.51 1.28 7.51
N PRO A 42 10.19 1.39 7.75
CA PRO A 42 9.28 0.26 7.56
C PRO A 42 9.15 -0.11 6.08
N THR A 43 9.14 -1.41 5.78
CA THR A 43 8.86 -1.94 4.43
C THR A 43 7.54 -1.40 3.90
N ARG A 44 7.55 -0.99 2.63
CA ARG A 44 6.38 -0.48 1.92
C ARG A 44 6.03 -1.43 0.79
N ASP A 45 4.83 -1.97 0.83
CA ASP A 45 4.27 -2.73 -0.30
C ASP A 45 3.39 -1.77 -1.12
N TYR A 46 3.77 -1.54 -2.37
CA TYR A 46 3.02 -0.69 -3.30
C TYR A 46 2.04 -1.52 -4.12
N PHE A 47 0.86 -0.96 -4.33
CA PHE A 47 -0.24 -1.55 -5.07
C PHE A 47 -0.78 -0.52 -6.06
N ARG A 48 -0.91 -0.94 -7.31
CA ARG A 48 -1.64 -0.20 -8.33
C ARG A 48 -3.07 -0.70 -8.35
N ILE A 49 -4.01 0.19 -8.07
CA ILE A 49 -5.43 -0.09 -7.96
C ILE A 49 -6.16 0.59 -9.11
N GLU A 50 -7.01 -0.15 -9.79
CA GLU A 50 -7.95 0.36 -10.76
C GLU A 50 -9.36 0.24 -10.19
N ASP A 51 -10.12 1.34 -10.22
CA ASP A 51 -11.53 1.36 -9.84
C ASP A 51 -12.42 0.93 -11.01
N SER A 52 -13.69 0.62 -10.73
CA SER A 52 -14.69 0.26 -11.75
C SER A 52 -14.92 1.35 -12.81
N ASP A 53 -14.60 2.61 -12.51
CA ASP A 53 -14.65 3.73 -13.46
C ASP A 53 -13.37 3.84 -14.34
N GLY A 54 -12.43 2.88 -14.24
CA GLY A 54 -11.15 2.90 -14.97
C GLY A 54 -10.09 3.86 -14.40
N ARG A 55 -10.36 4.47 -13.24
CA ARG A 55 -9.43 5.37 -12.55
C ARG A 55 -8.31 4.58 -11.89
N ARG A 56 -7.07 5.04 -12.04
CA ARG A 56 -5.89 4.35 -11.51
C ARG A 56 -5.30 5.09 -10.32
N TYR A 57 -5.03 4.35 -9.27
CA TYR A 57 -4.53 4.82 -7.99
C TYR A 57 -3.30 4.04 -7.58
N TRP A 58 -2.36 4.73 -6.92
CA TRP A 58 -1.28 4.08 -6.22
C TRP A 58 -1.57 4.12 -4.73
N LEU A 59 -1.69 2.94 -4.12
CA LEU A 59 -1.78 2.77 -2.68
C LEU A 59 -0.49 2.11 -2.20
N TYR A 60 -0.06 2.44 -1.00
CA TYR A 60 1.00 1.69 -0.34
C TYR A 60 0.58 1.30 1.07
N ARG A 61 1.02 0.12 1.47
CA ARG A 61 0.85 -0.40 2.82
C ARG A 61 2.16 -0.22 3.57
N GLN A 62 2.11 0.49 4.68
CA GLN A 62 3.23 0.57 5.63
C GLN A 62 2.99 -0.39 6.79
N GLY A 63 4.00 -1.20 7.06
CA GLY A 63 3.95 -2.26 8.08
C GLY A 63 3.56 -3.61 7.47
N LEU A 64 4.28 -4.66 7.86
CA LEU A 64 3.98 -6.04 7.50
C LEU A 64 3.16 -6.70 8.62
N TYR A 65 2.15 -7.48 8.23
CA TYR A 65 1.42 -8.31 9.20
C TYR A 65 2.42 -9.24 9.91
N GLY A 66 2.50 -9.13 11.24
CA GLY A 66 3.37 -9.97 12.08
C GLY A 66 4.74 -9.38 12.43
N ALA A 67 5.14 -8.24 11.85
CA ALA A 67 6.41 -7.57 12.19
C ALA A 67 6.29 -6.54 13.32
N SER A 68 5.08 -6.09 13.65
CA SER A 68 4.81 -5.12 14.72
C SER A 68 3.38 -5.29 15.25
N GLN A 69 3.13 -4.86 16.50
CA GLN A 69 1.78 -4.84 17.10
C GLN A 69 0.84 -3.82 16.44
N VAL A 70 1.38 -2.92 15.60
CA VAL A 70 0.59 -1.91 14.89
C VAL A 70 -0.02 -2.53 13.63
N PRO A 71 -1.35 -2.50 13.45
CA PRO A 71 -1.98 -3.00 12.24
C PRO A 71 -1.48 -2.21 11.02
N PRO A 72 -1.28 -2.88 9.87
CA PRO A 72 -0.75 -2.22 8.69
C PRO A 72 -1.68 -1.10 8.23
N ARG A 73 -1.07 0.04 7.92
CA ARG A 73 -1.79 1.25 7.52
C ARG A 73 -1.69 1.43 6.02
N TRP A 74 -2.83 1.73 5.41
CA TRP A 74 -2.94 2.04 3.98
C TRP A 74 -2.84 3.54 3.76
N PHE A 75 -2.08 3.91 2.75
CA PHE A 75 -1.88 5.30 2.35
C PHE A 75 -2.04 5.42 0.83
N MET A 76 -2.55 6.54 0.37
CA MET A 76 -2.57 6.86 -1.05
C MET A 76 -1.28 7.60 -1.43
N HIS A 77 -0.55 7.07 -2.40
CA HIS A 77 0.62 7.73 -2.97
C HIS A 77 0.22 8.77 -4.02
N GLY A 78 -0.74 8.43 -4.88
CA GLY A 78 -1.18 9.32 -5.96
C GLY A 78 -2.27 8.72 -6.83
N VAL A 79 -2.77 9.53 -7.76
CA VAL A 79 -3.78 9.16 -8.77
C VAL A 79 -3.17 9.43 -10.13
N PHE A 80 -3.30 8.47 -11.06
CA PHE A 80 -2.87 8.60 -12.45
C PHE A 80 -4.10 8.52 -13.35
N ALA A 81 -4.21 9.48 -14.28
CA ALA A 81 -5.21 9.50 -15.35
C ALA A 81 -4.74 8.60 -16.49
#